data_AF-A0A4R8IEW6-F1
#
_entry.id   AF-A0A4R8IEW6-F1
#
_cell.length_a   1.000
_cell.length_b   1.000
_cell.length_c   1.000
_cell.angle_alpha   90.00
_cell.angle_beta   90.00
_cell.angle_gamma   90.00
#
_symmetry.space_group_name_H-M   'P 1'
#
loop_
_entity.id
_entity.type
_entity.pdbx_description
1 polymer ?
#
loop_
_entity_poly.entity_id
_entity_poly.type
_entity_poly.pdbx_seq_one_letter_code
_entity_poly.pdbx_strand_id
1 'polypeptide(L)'
;MRKLLFLISVFCFQFFYLQIVTLNKVEKTNDNKDKFFYLINDASKSEFLGEILVNAFSNDDVAIFGDIYKKAKQVGANSFSLKPIENIDGTFQNFNPAYYILNLYYTNLENIPNEENVAYLVSSSEKKQKININNKTTELPARSFIKLNLNESEVMSVSTRKLLGSTVKLSAKAGQPSLYLSLTDFKIRSNDSLYGGVNLKSGDITGLEKSFGMFLTTIYTEQKKD
;
A
#
# COMPACT_ATOMS: atom_id res chain seq x y z
N MET A 1 -33.40 -33.41 -18.80
CA MET A 1 -32.91 -32.92 -17.49
C MET A 1 -31.38 -32.88 -17.38
N ARG A 2 -30.64 -33.95 -17.70
CA ARG A 2 -29.15 -33.98 -17.60
C ARG A 2 -28.42 -32.86 -18.38
N LYS A 3 -28.87 -32.53 -19.60
CA LYS A 3 -28.29 -31.45 -20.41
C LYS A 3 -28.53 -30.05 -19.83
N LEU A 4 -29.70 -29.84 -19.21
CA LEU A 4 -30.05 -28.58 -18.54
C LEU A 4 -29.23 -28.39 -17.26
N LEU A 5 -29.07 -29.44 -16.46
CA LEU A 5 -28.20 -29.43 -15.27
C LEU A 5 -26.74 -29.14 -15.62
N PHE A 6 -26.24 -29.69 -16.74
CA PHE A 6 -24.90 -29.40 -17.23
C PHE A 6 -24.74 -27.94 -17.65
N LEU A 7 -25.71 -27.38 -18.39
CA LEU A 7 -25.73 -25.96 -18.77
C LEU A 7 -25.78 -25.02 -17.56
N ILE A 8 -26.63 -25.34 -16.57
CA ILE A 8 -26.70 -24.60 -15.30
C ILE A 8 -25.36 -24.68 -14.57
N SER A 9 -24.74 -25.86 -14.49
CA SER A 9 -23.44 -26.03 -13.84
C SER A 9 -22.35 -25.20 -14.52
N VAL A 10 -22.25 -25.24 -15.86
CA VAL A 10 -21.30 -24.43 -16.63
C VAL A 10 -21.53 -22.93 -16.42
N PHE A 11 -22.79 -22.50 -16.35
CA PHE A 11 -23.14 -21.11 -16.08
C PHE A 11 -22.81 -20.68 -14.64
N CYS A 12 -23.05 -21.56 -13.65
CA CYS A 12 -22.66 -21.36 -12.25
C CYS A 12 -21.13 -21.22 -12.09
N PHE A 13 -20.33 -21.94 -12.87
CA PHE A 13 -18.87 -21.82 -12.83
C PHE A 13 -18.35 -20.43 -13.23
N GLN A 14 -19.08 -19.68 -14.08
CA GLN A 14 -18.68 -18.33 -14.49
C GLN A 14 -18.76 -17.32 -13.34
N PHE A 15 -19.66 -17.52 -12.37
CA PHE A 15 -19.79 -16.62 -11.21
C PHE A 15 -18.59 -16.70 -10.25
N PHE A 16 -17.76 -17.73 -10.33
CA PHE A 16 -16.56 -17.87 -9.50
C PHE A 16 -15.33 -17.16 -10.07
N TYR A 17 -15.42 -16.52 -11.25
CA TYR A 17 -14.29 -15.86 -11.90
C TYR A 17 -14.27 -14.33 -11.79
N LEU A 18 -15.03 -13.75 -10.86
CA LEU A 18 -14.98 -12.30 -10.67
C LEU A 18 -13.66 -11.90 -9.98
N GLN A 19 -12.69 -11.43 -10.76
CA GLN A 19 -11.41 -10.94 -10.25
C GLN A 19 -11.56 -9.50 -9.75
N ILE A 20 -11.25 -9.27 -8.48
CA ILE A 20 -11.22 -7.93 -7.86
C ILE A 20 -10.13 -7.04 -8.49
N VAL A 21 -9.00 -7.67 -8.86
CA VAL A 21 -7.85 -6.99 -9.45
C VAL A 21 -7.68 -7.52 -10.87
N THR A 22 -7.73 -6.64 -11.87
CA THR A 22 -7.64 -6.97 -13.29
C THR A 22 -6.52 -6.17 -13.95
N LEU A 23 -5.73 -6.81 -14.83
CA LEU A 23 -4.81 -6.11 -15.72
C LEU A 23 -5.63 -5.48 -16.85
N ASN A 24 -6.10 -4.26 -16.62
CA ASN A 24 -7.09 -3.57 -17.45
C ASN A 24 -6.53 -3.16 -18.82
N LYS A 25 -5.25 -2.80 -18.86
CA LYS A 25 -4.56 -2.41 -20.07
C LYS A 25 -3.12 -2.93 -20.04
N VAL A 26 -2.65 -3.44 -21.16
CA VAL A 26 -1.23 -3.71 -21.42
C VAL A 26 -0.84 -2.93 -22.66
N GLU A 27 0.01 -1.93 -22.48
CA GLU A 27 0.59 -1.15 -23.57
C GLU A 27 1.89 -1.81 -24.03
N LYS A 28 2.73 -2.21 -23.08
CA LYS A 28 4.05 -2.78 -23.34
C LYS A 28 4.47 -3.72 -22.21
N THR A 29 5.42 -4.60 -22.51
CA THR A 29 6.10 -5.43 -21.51
C THR A 29 7.58 -5.09 -21.45
N ASN A 30 8.19 -5.30 -20.29
CA ASN A 30 9.61 -5.07 -20.04
C ASN A 30 10.19 -6.33 -19.36
N ASP A 31 11.43 -6.72 -19.70
CA ASP A 31 12.07 -7.93 -19.16
C ASP A 31 12.62 -7.77 -17.73
N ASN A 32 12.38 -6.62 -17.11
CA ASN A 32 12.76 -6.31 -15.74
C ASN A 32 12.37 -7.40 -14.71
N LYS A 33 13.30 -7.66 -13.79
CA LYS A 33 13.19 -8.67 -12.72
C LYS A 33 13.27 -8.08 -11.31
N ASP A 34 13.19 -6.76 -11.18
CA ASP A 34 13.18 -6.09 -9.89
C ASP A 34 12.09 -6.65 -8.97
N LYS A 35 12.46 -6.89 -7.72
CA LYS A 35 11.54 -7.37 -6.67
C LYS A 35 10.69 -6.26 -6.06
N PHE A 36 11.11 -4.99 -6.18
CA PHE A 36 10.38 -3.88 -5.59
C PHE A 36 9.23 -3.42 -6.48
N PHE A 37 8.23 -2.78 -5.87
CA PHE A 37 7.11 -2.16 -6.59
C PHE A 37 6.74 -0.85 -5.90
N TYR A 38 7.37 0.25 -6.33
CA TYR A 38 7.36 1.52 -5.60
C TYR A 38 6.41 2.55 -6.19
N LEU A 39 5.81 3.37 -5.32
CA LEU A 39 5.04 4.53 -5.74
C LEU A 39 5.96 5.57 -6.38
N ILE A 40 5.53 6.15 -7.50
CA ILE A 40 6.14 7.32 -8.13
C ILE A 40 5.10 8.45 -8.27
N ASN A 41 5.54 9.68 -8.03
CA ASN A 41 4.69 10.88 -8.16
C ASN A 41 4.85 11.56 -9.53
N ASP A 42 5.99 11.37 -10.18
CA ASP A 42 6.28 11.86 -11.53
C ASP A 42 6.69 10.69 -12.42
N ALA A 43 5.98 10.53 -13.53
CA ALA A 43 6.21 9.49 -14.51
C ALA A 43 7.06 9.97 -15.72
N SER A 44 7.54 11.22 -15.74
CA SER A 44 8.27 11.82 -16.86
C SER A 44 9.50 11.02 -17.31
N LYS A 45 10.15 10.32 -16.37
CA LYS A 45 11.33 9.45 -16.61
C LYS A 45 11.01 7.95 -16.53
N SER A 46 9.74 7.59 -16.70
CA SER A 46 9.25 6.22 -16.56
C SER A 46 8.61 5.74 -17.85
N GLU A 47 8.81 4.47 -18.17
CA GLU A 47 8.16 3.81 -19.29
C GLU A 47 6.80 3.29 -18.85
N PHE A 48 5.72 3.76 -19.48
CA PHE A 48 4.37 3.28 -19.21
C PHE A 48 4.16 1.89 -19.81
N LEU A 49 3.70 0.94 -18.99
CA LEU A 49 3.52 -0.46 -19.37
C LEU A 49 2.05 -0.88 -19.44
N GLY A 50 1.17 -0.26 -18.65
CA GLY A 50 -0.23 -0.64 -18.61
C GLY A 50 -0.98 -0.10 -17.40
N GLU A 51 -2.14 -0.69 -17.14
CA GLU A 51 -3.03 -0.29 -16.06
C GLU A 51 -3.57 -1.52 -15.33
N ILE A 52 -3.65 -1.44 -14.01
CA ILE A 52 -4.42 -2.36 -13.17
C ILE A 52 -5.68 -1.64 -12.70
N LEU A 53 -6.82 -2.29 -12.86
CA LEU A 53 -8.09 -1.88 -12.28
C LEU A 53 -8.37 -2.73 -11.04
N VAL A 54 -8.72 -2.06 -9.95
CA VAL A 54 -9.34 -2.68 -8.78
C VAL A 54 -10.81 -2.29 -8.77
N ASN A 55 -11.71 -3.26 -8.87
CA ASN A 55 -13.14 -3.04 -9.14
C ASN A 55 -14.09 -3.60 -8.06
N ALA A 56 -13.58 -3.88 -6.87
CA ALA A 56 -14.38 -4.17 -5.69
C ALA A 56 -13.61 -3.83 -4.41
N PHE A 57 -14.35 -3.59 -3.33
CA PHE A 57 -13.77 -3.38 -2.01
C PHE A 57 -13.35 -4.72 -1.36
N SER A 58 -12.21 -4.71 -0.66
CA SER A 58 -11.76 -5.79 0.20
C SER A 58 -11.11 -5.23 1.46
N ASN A 59 -11.34 -5.87 2.61
CA ASN A 59 -10.62 -5.58 3.86
C ASN A 59 -9.26 -6.29 3.94
N ASP A 60 -8.96 -7.22 3.02
CA ASP A 60 -7.69 -7.93 2.96
C ASP A 60 -6.71 -7.21 2.02
N ASP A 61 -6.13 -6.10 2.50
CA ASP A 61 -5.19 -5.29 1.72
C ASP A 61 -3.93 -6.10 1.33
N VAL A 62 -3.56 -7.14 2.08
CA VAL A 62 -2.42 -8.02 1.76
C VAL A 62 -2.74 -8.86 0.53
N ALA A 63 -3.91 -9.49 0.49
CA ALA A 63 -4.34 -10.25 -0.68
C ALA A 63 -4.46 -9.36 -1.93
N ILE A 64 -5.07 -8.17 -1.79
CA ILE A 64 -5.20 -7.21 -2.88
C ILE A 64 -3.82 -6.77 -3.38
N PHE A 65 -2.91 -6.38 -2.49
CA PHE A 65 -1.56 -6.01 -2.88
C PHE A 65 -0.82 -7.17 -3.57
N GLY A 66 -0.94 -8.39 -3.04
CA GLY A 66 -0.34 -9.58 -3.63
C GLY A 66 -0.80 -9.83 -5.06
N ASP A 67 -2.08 -9.63 -5.35
CA ASP A 67 -2.64 -9.78 -6.69
C ASP A 67 -2.26 -8.64 -7.64
N ILE A 68 -2.22 -7.40 -7.14
CA ILE A 68 -1.69 -6.24 -7.88
C ILE A 68 -0.24 -6.49 -8.24
N TYR A 69 0.59 -6.84 -7.25
CA TYR A 69 2.01 -7.09 -7.42
C TYR A 69 2.27 -8.19 -8.46
N LYS A 70 1.59 -9.35 -8.35
CA LYS A 70 1.72 -10.43 -9.33
C LYS A 70 1.43 -9.96 -10.76
N LYS A 71 0.34 -9.20 -10.96
CA LYS A 71 -0.03 -8.68 -12.29
C LYS A 71 0.94 -7.61 -12.79
N ALA A 72 1.42 -6.73 -11.92
CA ALA A 72 2.47 -5.77 -12.25
C ALA A 72 3.75 -6.47 -12.74
N LYS A 73 4.14 -7.57 -12.08
CA LYS A 73 5.30 -8.37 -12.48
C LYS A 73 5.11 -9.16 -13.78
N GLN A 74 3.88 -9.46 -14.19
CA GLN A 74 3.62 -10.06 -15.50
C GLN A 74 4.02 -9.15 -16.68
N VAL A 75 3.98 -7.83 -16.49
CA VAL A 75 4.37 -6.86 -17.52
C VAL A 75 5.76 -6.24 -17.28
N GLY A 76 6.46 -6.63 -16.21
CA GLY A 76 7.79 -6.10 -15.87
C GLY A 76 7.79 -4.80 -15.07
N ALA A 77 6.65 -4.38 -14.52
CA ALA A 77 6.57 -3.12 -13.79
C ALA A 77 7.30 -3.18 -12.44
N ASN A 78 8.02 -2.11 -12.10
CA ASN A 78 8.67 -1.91 -10.80
C ASN A 78 8.20 -0.65 -10.07
N SER A 79 7.30 0.11 -10.68
CA SER A 79 6.69 1.27 -10.05
C SER A 79 5.24 1.47 -10.51
N PHE A 80 4.52 2.29 -9.75
CA PHE A 80 3.13 2.63 -10.03
C PHE A 80 2.77 4.05 -9.62
N SER A 81 1.66 4.55 -10.17
CA SER A 81 0.98 5.74 -9.68
C SER A 81 -0.53 5.54 -9.69
N LEU A 82 -1.24 6.24 -8.80
CA LEU A 82 -2.70 6.27 -8.81
C LEU A 82 -3.16 7.15 -9.98
N LYS A 83 -3.98 6.60 -10.87
CA LYS A 83 -4.58 7.34 -11.99
C LYS A 83 -5.76 8.17 -11.48
N PRO A 84 -5.72 9.51 -11.60
CA PRO A 84 -6.89 10.34 -11.33
C PRO A 84 -8.04 9.97 -12.28
N ILE A 85 -9.27 9.91 -11.75
CA ILE A 85 -10.46 9.63 -12.55
C ILE A 85 -11.23 10.94 -12.70
N GLU A 86 -11.40 11.39 -13.93
CA GLU A 86 -12.11 12.61 -14.27
C GLU A 86 -13.62 12.34 -14.39
N ASN A 87 -14.43 13.26 -13.86
CA ASN A 87 -15.88 13.31 -14.01
C ASN A 87 -16.27 13.95 -15.35
N ILE A 88 -17.54 13.82 -15.73
CA ILE A 88 -18.08 14.42 -16.97
C ILE A 88 -17.95 15.96 -16.95
N ASP A 89 -17.92 16.58 -15.77
CA ASP A 89 -17.75 18.03 -15.58
C ASP A 89 -16.29 18.49 -15.52
N GLY A 90 -15.32 17.61 -15.74
CA GLY A 90 -13.88 17.90 -15.71
C GLY A 90 -13.28 17.94 -14.29
N THR A 91 -14.06 17.69 -13.24
CA THR A 91 -13.52 17.56 -11.88
C THR A 91 -12.95 16.17 -11.63
N PHE A 92 -12.04 16.00 -10.67
CA PHE A 92 -11.53 14.68 -10.30
C PHE A 92 -12.37 14.03 -9.20
N GLN A 93 -12.61 12.73 -9.34
CA GLN A 93 -13.25 11.92 -8.31
C GLN A 93 -12.35 11.82 -7.08
N ASN A 94 -12.98 11.87 -5.90
CA ASN A 94 -12.33 11.45 -4.67
C ASN A 94 -11.94 9.97 -4.77
N PHE A 95 -10.84 9.60 -4.12
CA PHE A 95 -10.40 8.21 -4.09
C PHE A 95 -11.51 7.27 -3.57
N ASN A 96 -11.75 6.19 -4.30
CA ASN A 96 -12.71 5.16 -3.94
C ASN A 96 -11.98 3.82 -3.71
N PRO A 97 -11.95 3.27 -2.49
CA PRO A 97 -11.26 2.01 -2.21
C PRO A 97 -11.93 0.79 -2.89
N ALA A 98 -13.15 0.94 -3.42
CA ALA A 98 -13.84 -0.08 -4.21
C ALA A 98 -13.61 0.06 -5.72
N TYR A 99 -13.02 1.17 -6.18
CA TYR A 99 -12.80 1.44 -7.59
C TYR A 99 -11.62 2.40 -7.78
N TYR A 100 -10.48 1.85 -8.20
CA TYR A 100 -9.30 2.67 -8.53
C TYR A 100 -8.44 2.02 -9.60
N ILE A 101 -7.66 2.86 -10.29
CA ILE A 101 -6.76 2.43 -11.36
C ILE A 101 -5.34 2.80 -10.98
N LEU A 102 -4.43 1.83 -11.09
CA LEU A 102 -3.00 2.03 -10.96
C LEU A 102 -2.37 2.00 -12.34
N ASN A 103 -1.66 3.06 -12.71
CA ASN A 103 -0.77 3.03 -13.85
C ASN A 103 0.49 2.25 -13.48
N LEU A 104 0.96 1.41 -14.40
CA LEU A 104 2.14 0.56 -14.23
C LEU A 104 3.29 1.10 -15.05
N TYR A 105 4.47 1.12 -14.45
CA TYR A 105 5.67 1.61 -15.13
C TYR A 105 6.90 0.74 -14.86
N TYR A 106 7.84 0.85 -15.79
CA TYR A 106 9.24 0.60 -15.52
C TYR A 106 9.96 1.94 -15.29
N THR A 107 10.65 2.06 -14.17
CA THR A 107 11.46 3.23 -13.80
C THR A 107 12.84 2.75 -13.38
N ASN A 108 13.91 3.31 -13.97
CA ASN A 108 15.26 3.04 -13.48
C ASN A 108 15.41 3.50 -12.03
N LEU A 109 16.18 2.75 -11.23
CA LEU A 109 16.30 2.99 -9.81
C LEU A 109 16.76 4.41 -9.46
N GLU A 110 17.68 5.01 -10.24
CA GLU A 110 18.14 6.39 -10.00
C GLU A 110 17.05 7.46 -10.21
N ASN A 111 15.97 7.12 -10.91
CA ASN A 111 14.84 8.02 -11.18
C ASN A 111 13.68 7.78 -10.22
N ILE A 112 13.74 6.78 -9.34
CA ILE A 112 12.73 6.58 -8.31
C ILE A 112 13.02 7.54 -7.16
N PRO A 113 12.06 8.40 -6.77
CA PRO A 113 12.25 9.33 -5.66
C PRO A 113 12.62 8.58 -4.38
N ASN A 114 13.74 8.97 -3.76
CA ASN A 114 14.07 8.50 -2.42
C ASN A 114 13.68 9.56 -1.41
N GLU A 115 12.74 9.20 -0.54
CA GLU A 115 12.40 10.02 0.61
C GLU A 115 13.18 9.52 1.82
N GLU A 116 13.88 10.43 2.47
CA GLU A 116 14.72 10.15 3.63
C GLU A 116 14.15 10.77 4.90
N ASN A 117 14.46 10.16 6.04
CA ASN A 117 14.11 10.69 7.36
C ASN A 117 12.62 10.95 7.56
N VAL A 118 11.77 10.10 6.96
CA VAL A 118 10.32 10.12 7.15
C VAL A 118 9.85 8.80 7.72
N ALA A 119 8.92 8.84 8.68
CA ALA A 119 8.20 7.67 9.15
C ALA A 119 6.70 7.80 8.84
N TYR A 120 6.14 6.76 8.23
CA TYR A 120 4.72 6.61 7.98
C TYR A 120 4.12 5.68 9.04
N LEU A 121 3.21 6.21 9.85
CA LEU A 121 2.44 5.42 10.82
C LEU A 121 1.11 5.03 10.19
N VAL A 122 0.97 3.75 9.85
CA VAL A 122 -0.17 3.22 9.08
C VAL A 122 -1.16 2.52 10.02
N SER A 123 -2.43 2.91 9.90
CA SER A 123 -3.56 2.32 10.62
C SER A 123 -4.42 1.50 9.67
N SER A 124 -4.13 0.20 9.58
CA SER A 124 -4.99 -0.76 8.87
C SER A 124 -6.15 -1.30 9.73
N SER A 125 -6.40 -0.67 10.88
CA SER A 125 -7.53 -1.03 11.74
C SER A 125 -8.85 -0.68 11.06
N GLU A 126 -9.86 -1.53 11.21
CA GLU A 126 -11.25 -1.24 10.81
C GLU A 126 -11.90 -0.17 11.68
N LYS A 127 -11.31 0.14 12.84
CA LYS A 127 -11.82 1.09 13.84
C LYS A 127 -10.79 2.17 14.12
N LYS A 128 -11.28 3.33 14.56
CA LYS A 128 -10.44 4.41 15.10
C LYS A 128 -9.58 3.88 16.25
N GLN A 129 -8.34 4.34 16.32
CA GLN A 129 -7.41 3.97 17.39
C GLN A 129 -6.72 5.20 17.99
N LYS A 130 -6.30 5.09 19.25
CA LYS A 130 -5.54 6.13 19.95
C LYS A 130 -4.09 5.71 20.05
N ILE A 131 -3.20 6.57 19.58
CA ILE A 131 -1.76 6.43 19.74
C ILE A 131 -1.21 7.62 20.52
N ASN A 132 -0.01 7.47 21.07
CA ASN A 132 0.77 8.60 21.57
C ASN A 132 1.92 8.88 20.61
N ILE A 133 2.11 10.15 20.27
CA ILE A 133 3.31 10.66 19.59
C ILE A 133 3.90 11.73 20.51
N ASN A 134 5.11 11.52 21.02
CA ASN A 134 5.76 12.40 22.01
C ASN A 134 4.85 12.74 23.20
N ASN A 135 4.21 11.73 23.79
CA ASN A 135 3.25 11.85 24.89
C ASN A 135 1.95 12.62 24.58
N LYS A 136 1.79 13.16 23.36
CA LYS A 136 0.52 13.73 22.89
C LYS A 136 -0.36 12.61 22.34
N THR A 137 -1.60 12.56 22.82
CA THR A 137 -2.60 11.61 22.28
C THR A 137 -3.04 12.08 20.90
N THR A 138 -3.03 11.16 19.95
CA THR A 138 -3.55 11.38 18.59
C THR A 138 -4.58 10.30 18.29
N GLU A 139 -5.75 10.74 17.83
CA GLU A 139 -6.76 9.83 17.29
C GLU A 139 -6.44 9.58 15.82
N LEU A 140 -6.31 8.32 15.46
CA LEU A 140 -6.01 7.87 14.11
C LEU A 140 -7.24 7.13 13.56
N PRO A 141 -7.89 7.64 12.50
CA PRO A 141 -9.03 6.96 11.90
C PRO A 141 -8.70 5.56 11.36
N ALA A 142 -9.76 4.81 11.06
CA ALA A 142 -9.62 3.58 10.28
C ALA A 142 -9.03 3.90 8.89
N ARG A 143 -8.23 2.99 8.33
CA ARG A 143 -7.62 3.10 6.98
C ARG A 143 -6.99 4.47 6.71
N SER A 144 -6.12 4.89 7.63
CA SER A 144 -5.46 6.19 7.57
C SER A 144 -3.99 6.07 7.91
N PHE A 145 -3.21 7.12 7.65
CA PHE A 145 -1.82 7.17 8.06
C PHE A 145 -1.43 8.57 8.52
N ILE A 146 -0.33 8.66 9.30
CA ILE A 146 0.33 9.91 9.63
C ILE A 146 1.74 9.87 9.06
N LYS A 147 2.13 10.95 8.37
CA LYS A 147 3.52 11.19 7.96
C LYS A 147 4.25 11.97 9.04
N LEU A 148 5.42 11.48 9.45
CA LEU A 148 6.27 12.10 10.45
C LEU A 148 7.63 12.42 9.84
N ASN A 149 8.00 13.70 9.82
CA ASN A 149 9.37 14.11 9.51
C ASN A 149 10.24 13.89 10.75
N LEU A 150 11.33 13.16 10.60
CA LEU A 150 12.30 12.87 11.64
C LEU A 150 13.43 13.90 11.58
N ASN A 151 13.92 14.31 12.74
CA ASN A 151 15.07 15.20 12.86
C ASN A 151 16.23 14.46 13.57
N GLU A 152 17.46 14.82 13.27
CA GLU A 152 18.66 14.22 13.89
C GLU A 152 18.82 14.66 15.35
N SER A 153 18.31 15.84 15.70
CA SER A 153 18.40 16.39 17.06
C SER A 153 17.34 15.87 18.03
N GLU A 154 16.35 15.10 17.56
CA GLU A 154 15.21 14.68 18.36
C GLU A 154 14.91 13.18 18.23
N VAL A 155 14.60 12.54 19.35
CA VAL A 155 14.08 11.18 19.38
C VAL A 155 12.58 11.24 19.59
N MET A 156 11.82 10.87 18.56
CA MET A 156 10.37 10.79 18.62
C MET A 156 9.92 9.46 19.22
N SER A 157 9.03 9.49 20.19
CA SER A 157 8.43 8.30 20.79
C SER A 157 7.03 8.09 20.23
N VAL A 158 6.77 6.90 19.68
CA VAL A 158 5.45 6.48 19.21
C VAL A 158 5.02 5.26 20.01
N SER A 159 3.81 5.30 20.59
CA SER A 159 3.27 4.13 21.30
C SER A 159 1.80 3.86 21.04
N THR A 160 1.46 2.56 21.02
CA THR A 160 0.07 2.09 21.04
C THR A 160 -0.44 2.14 22.48
N ARG A 161 -1.65 2.66 22.72
CA ARG A 161 -2.20 2.82 24.08
C ARG A 161 -2.87 1.57 24.65
N LYS A 162 -2.53 0.36 24.18
CA LYS A 162 -3.08 -0.89 24.73
C LYS A 162 -2.48 -1.19 26.10
N LEU A 163 -3.06 -2.15 26.84
CA LEU A 163 -2.67 -2.50 28.22
C LEU A 163 -1.17 -2.82 28.39
N LEU A 164 -0.52 -3.33 27.34
CA LEU A 164 0.93 -3.59 27.25
C LEU A 164 1.59 -2.72 26.15
N GLY A 165 1.10 -1.49 26.01
CA GLY A 165 1.34 -0.58 24.90
C GLY A 165 2.77 -0.62 24.38
N SER A 166 2.90 -0.98 23.10
CA SER A 166 4.21 -1.07 22.47
C SER A 166 4.73 0.31 22.15
N THR A 167 6.02 0.54 22.38
CA THR A 167 6.67 1.81 22.09
C THR A 167 7.82 1.59 21.13
N VAL A 168 7.96 2.51 20.17
CA VAL A 168 9.14 2.62 19.31
C VAL A 168 9.72 4.03 19.42
N LYS A 169 11.05 4.12 19.38
CA LYS A 169 11.80 5.37 19.32
C LYS A 169 12.32 5.56 17.90
N LEU A 170 12.00 6.70 17.30
CA LEU A 170 12.34 7.05 15.93
C LEU A 170 13.26 8.27 15.95
N SER A 171 14.36 8.20 15.23
CA SER A 171 15.29 9.32 15.04
C SER A 171 15.74 9.34 13.59
N ALA A 172 16.12 10.51 13.08
CA ALA A 172 16.75 10.61 11.77
C ALA A 172 18.21 10.14 11.84
N LYS A 173 18.73 9.73 10.69
CA LYS A 173 20.16 9.54 10.42
C LYS A 173 20.42 9.94 8.96
N ALA A 174 21.57 10.51 8.67
CA ALA A 174 21.98 10.79 7.29
C ALA A 174 21.77 9.56 6.38
N GLY A 175 21.06 9.75 5.26
CA GLY A 175 20.76 8.69 4.29
C GLY A 175 19.73 7.65 4.75
N GLN A 176 19.03 7.86 5.88
CA GLN A 176 18.04 6.89 6.37
C GLN A 176 16.80 6.90 5.47
N PRO A 177 16.46 5.77 4.83
CA PRO A 177 15.28 5.69 3.98
C PRO A 177 13.99 5.84 4.81
N SER A 178 12.90 6.18 4.13
CA SER A 178 11.58 6.23 4.76
C SER A 178 11.21 4.89 5.42
N LEU A 179 10.60 5.00 6.59
CA LEU A 179 10.12 3.87 7.39
C LEU A 179 8.60 3.78 7.30
N TYR A 180 8.08 2.58 7.11
CA TYR A 180 6.65 2.32 7.14
C TYR A 180 6.36 1.41 8.34
N LEU A 181 5.49 1.86 9.25
CA LEU A 181 5.17 1.16 10.49
C LEU A 181 3.68 0.96 10.58
N SER A 182 3.25 -0.29 10.72
CA SER A 182 1.87 -0.63 11.06
C SER A 182 1.66 -0.57 12.57
N LEU A 183 0.53 -0.01 12.99
CA LEU A 183 0.15 0.19 14.40
C LEU A 183 -0.83 -0.85 14.95
N THR A 184 -1.08 -1.93 14.22
CA THR A 184 -2.02 -2.99 14.61
C THR A 184 -1.31 -4.31 14.84
N ASP A 185 -1.98 -5.22 15.55
CA ASP A 185 -1.72 -6.67 15.51
C ASP A 185 -2.04 -7.18 14.11
N PHE A 186 -1.28 -6.76 13.10
CA PHE A 186 -1.25 -7.47 11.85
C PHE A 186 -0.89 -8.91 12.22
N LYS A 187 -1.81 -9.84 11.97
CA LYS A 187 -1.51 -11.26 11.97
C LYS A 187 -0.64 -11.61 10.76
N ILE A 188 0.38 -10.80 10.48
CA ILE A 188 1.50 -11.23 9.63
C ILE A 188 2.20 -12.28 10.46
N ARG A 189 1.96 -13.54 10.09
CA ARG A 189 2.71 -14.67 10.61
C ARG A 189 4.18 -14.32 10.46
N SER A 190 4.94 -14.54 11.52
CA SER A 190 6.36 -14.19 11.65
C SER A 190 7.30 -14.90 10.66
N ASN A 191 6.79 -15.37 9.51
CA ASN A 191 7.51 -16.08 8.47
C ASN A 191 7.25 -15.59 7.03
N ASP A 192 6.47 -14.51 6.82
CA ASP A 192 6.18 -14.00 5.47
C ASP A 192 6.89 -12.67 5.15
N SER A 193 8.12 -12.47 5.66
CA SER A 193 9.03 -11.51 5.02
C SER A 193 9.56 -12.10 3.70
N LEU A 194 8.66 -12.36 2.74
CA LEU A 194 9.03 -12.70 1.36
C LEU A 194 9.80 -11.55 0.68
N TYR A 195 9.78 -10.36 1.29
CA TYR A 195 10.39 -9.14 0.78
C TYR A 195 11.29 -8.56 1.89
N GLY A 196 12.61 -8.62 1.66
CA GLY A 196 13.62 -8.18 2.63
C GLY A 196 13.50 -6.70 2.94
N GLY A 197 13.18 -6.37 4.19
CA GLY A 197 13.13 -5.00 4.68
C GLY A 197 12.70 -4.92 6.14
N VAL A 198 13.55 -4.31 6.97
CA VAL A 198 13.34 -3.85 8.36
C VAL A 198 12.61 -4.83 9.31
N ASN A 199 13.38 -5.64 10.04
CA ASN A 199 12.89 -6.46 11.17
C ASN A 199 12.64 -5.59 12.42
N LEU A 200 11.69 -4.66 12.36
CA LEU A 200 11.21 -3.92 13.53
C LEU A 200 9.88 -4.53 13.98
N LYS A 201 9.88 -5.19 15.13
CA LYS A 201 8.65 -5.63 15.80
C LYS A 201 8.73 -5.29 17.29
N SER A 202 7.82 -4.44 17.74
CA SER A 202 7.61 -4.09 19.14
C SER A 202 6.12 -4.26 19.40
N GLY A 203 5.71 -5.42 19.94
CA GLY A 203 4.31 -5.83 20.16
C GLY A 203 3.37 -5.47 19.00
N ASP A 204 2.53 -4.45 19.20
CA ASP A 204 1.51 -3.95 18.25
C ASP A 204 2.09 -3.11 17.08
N ILE A 205 3.37 -2.76 17.12
CA ILE A 205 4.04 -1.95 16.12
C ILE A 205 4.97 -2.83 15.30
N THR A 206 4.72 -2.91 14.00
CA THR A 206 5.47 -3.76 13.07
C THR A 206 5.95 -2.98 11.86
N GLY A 207 7.21 -3.15 11.46
CA GLY A 207 7.74 -2.62 10.21
C GLY A 207 7.06 -3.24 9.00
N LEU A 208 6.71 -2.41 8.02
CA LEU A 208 6.19 -2.84 6.74
C LEU A 208 7.30 -2.81 5.70
N GLU A 209 7.27 -3.77 4.78
CA GLU A 209 8.11 -3.67 3.59
C GLU A 209 7.69 -2.45 2.75
N LYS A 210 8.67 -1.80 2.12
CA LYS A 210 8.50 -0.49 1.48
C LYS A 210 7.46 -0.48 0.36
N SER A 211 7.42 -1.49 -0.51
CA SER A 211 6.43 -1.61 -1.59
C SER A 211 5.01 -1.69 -1.02
N PHE A 212 4.81 -2.53 0.00
CA PHE A 212 3.50 -2.63 0.65
C PHE A 212 3.13 -1.37 1.43
N GLY A 213 4.08 -0.75 2.14
CA GLY A 213 3.89 0.51 2.84
C GLY A 213 3.48 1.64 1.88
N MET A 214 4.18 1.77 0.75
CA MET A 214 3.84 2.72 -0.30
C MET A 214 2.44 2.50 -0.86
N PHE A 215 2.07 1.24 -1.14
CA PHE A 215 0.72 0.89 -1.56
C PHE A 215 -0.34 1.32 -0.54
N LEU A 216 -0.17 1.00 0.74
CA LEU A 216 -1.12 1.40 1.78
C LEU A 216 -1.25 2.92 1.86
N THR A 217 -0.14 3.67 1.78
CA THR A 217 -0.18 5.14 1.77
C THR A 217 -0.81 5.74 0.51
N THR A 218 -0.91 4.98 -0.58
CA THR A 218 -1.68 5.37 -1.77
C THR A 218 -3.18 5.22 -1.56
N ILE A 219 -3.62 4.17 -0.86
CA ILE A 219 -5.05 3.83 -0.74
C ILE A 219 -5.68 4.26 0.60
N TYR A 220 -4.88 4.80 1.53
CA TYR A 220 -5.32 5.29 2.84
C TYR A 220 -5.30 6.81 2.89
N THR A 221 -6.08 7.39 3.79
CA THR A 221 -6.14 8.84 3.96
C THR A 221 -5.03 9.34 4.86
N GLU A 222 -4.21 10.26 4.36
CA GLU A 222 -3.26 10.99 5.20
C GLU A 222 -4.00 11.86 6.21
N GLN A 223 -3.67 11.71 7.48
CA GLN A 223 -4.07 12.64 8.53
C GLN A 223 -3.04 13.77 8.59
N LYS A 224 -3.39 14.90 7.99
CA LYS A 224 -2.61 16.13 8.15
C LYS A 224 -2.79 16.62 9.58
N LYS A 225 -1.70 17.04 10.22
CA LYS A 225 -1.78 17.73 11.50
C LYS A 225 -2.34 19.12 11.23
N ASP A 226 -3.44 19.46 11.88
CA ASP A 226 -3.84 20.85 12.11
C ASP A 226 -2.84 21.55 13.05
#